data_AF-A0A182EQT5-F1
#
_entry.id   AF-A0A182EQT5-F1
#
_cell.length_a   1.000
_cell.length_b   1.000
_cell.length_c   1.000
_cell.angle_alpha   90.00
_cell.angle_beta   90.00
_cell.angle_gamma   90.00
#
_symmetry.space_group_name_H-M   'P 1'
#
loop_
_entity.id
_entity.type
_entity.pdbx_description
1 polymer ?
#
loop_
_entity_poly.entity_id
_entity_poly.type
_entity_poly.pdbx_seq_one_letter_code
_entity_poly.pdbx_strand_id
1 'polypeptide(L)'
;MRWDLEYLCINRDWVCTPLSSCSQILDSDDDDVDDNYLEKVKDGCISEYQSAEERELDRQLTLLGIGTDNGSLLSSLTDQEKKTFTLFYDKLLAQEAVSVPNYSKSFKELCLTVELIMVITLLGSCKLFLRQTSTVESCKLLFKQASGAVKAEIVDTHKVEKVVDAVEQEWKQKNVRLFAVVYIDKRQFRVSENDLIVLYDNVPLDVGDKIKLEKVLAVGGKNFTLFGRPLIHSPTVTVNATVVEKTTSYPQLRYLMINHAKVRTLHWMSRETTILRINDIKIDRENM
;
A
#
# COMPACT_ATOMS: atom_id res chain seq x y z
N MET A 1 -38.90 -15.86 4.07
CA MET A 1 -37.89 -15.00 4.72
C MET A 1 -36.53 -15.43 4.22
N ARG A 2 -36.00 -14.74 3.21
CA ARG A 2 -34.61 -14.84 2.77
C ARG A 2 -34.30 -13.54 2.05
N TRP A 3 -33.44 -12.73 2.66
CA TRP A 3 -32.96 -11.46 2.12
C TRP A 3 -31.58 -11.75 1.56
N ASP A 4 -31.45 -11.72 0.24
CA ASP A 4 -30.14 -11.72 -0.41
C ASP A 4 -29.91 -10.32 -0.98
N LEU A 5 -28.98 -9.63 -0.33
CA LEU A 5 -28.38 -8.36 -0.73
C LEU A 5 -27.29 -8.67 -1.73
N GLU A 6 -27.45 -8.26 -2.98
CA GLU A 6 -26.34 -8.11 -3.91
C GLU A 6 -26.23 -6.66 -4.36
N TYR A 7 -25.12 -6.05 -3.92
CA TYR A 7 -24.58 -4.81 -4.42
C TYR A 7 -24.06 -5.04 -5.85
N LEU A 8 -24.47 -4.20 -6.81
CA LEU A 8 -23.75 -4.07 -8.08
C LEU A 8 -23.35 -2.61 -8.31
N CYS A 9 -22.05 -2.37 -8.23
CA CYS A 9 -21.39 -1.15 -8.67
C CYS A 9 -21.55 -1.00 -10.19
N ILE A 10 -22.12 0.12 -10.64
CA ILE A 10 -22.14 0.52 -12.04
C ILE A 10 -21.30 1.79 -12.14
N ASN A 11 -20.13 1.71 -12.79
CA ASN A 11 -19.52 2.78 -13.56
C ASN A 11 -18.34 2.20 -14.38
N ARG A 12 -18.56 2.00 -15.68
CA ARG A 12 -17.49 1.90 -16.69
C ARG A 12 -17.80 2.91 -17.78
N ASP A 13 -16.98 3.95 -17.85
CA ASP A 13 -16.89 4.85 -18.99
C ASP A 13 -16.23 4.13 -20.16
N TRP A 14 -16.80 4.32 -21.35
CA TRP A 14 -16.34 3.73 -22.61
C TRP A 14 -15.40 4.69 -23.33
N VAL A 15 -14.17 4.22 -23.63
CA VAL A 15 -13.35 4.74 -24.73
C VAL A 15 -12.90 3.54 -25.57
N CYS A 16 -13.34 3.51 -26.83
CA CYS A 16 -12.92 2.52 -27.82
C CYS A 16 -11.75 3.06 -28.66
N THR A 17 -10.69 2.27 -28.80
CA THR A 17 -9.86 2.23 -30.01
C THR A 17 -9.51 0.77 -30.38
N PRO A 18 -9.25 0.48 -31.68
CA PRO A 18 -9.38 -0.87 -32.22
C PRO A 18 -8.02 -1.52 -32.47
N LEU A 19 -7.94 -2.85 -32.30
CA LEU A 19 -7.38 -3.80 -33.30
C LEU A 19 -7.24 -5.21 -32.72
N SER A 20 -7.78 -6.15 -33.48
CA SER A 20 -7.25 -7.49 -33.75
C SER A 20 -7.11 -8.51 -32.62
N SER A 21 -8.03 -9.49 -32.67
CA SER A 21 -7.76 -10.94 -32.53
C SER A 21 -7.24 -11.49 -31.20
N CYS A 22 -8.19 -12.08 -30.47
CA CYS A 22 -8.10 -13.36 -29.75
C CYS A 22 -7.27 -13.41 -28.45
N SER A 23 -7.95 -13.46 -27.30
CA SER A 23 -8.03 -14.65 -26.43
C SER A 23 -8.46 -14.27 -25.00
N GLN A 24 -9.35 -15.10 -24.43
CA GLN A 24 -9.62 -15.31 -23.00
C GLN A 24 -9.49 -14.09 -22.07
N ILE A 25 -10.63 -13.48 -21.74
CA ILE A 25 -10.75 -12.65 -20.53
C ILE A 25 -10.69 -13.62 -19.34
N LEU A 26 -9.50 -13.71 -18.73
CA LEU A 26 -9.31 -14.29 -17.40
C LEU A 26 -9.89 -13.29 -16.39
N ASP A 27 -10.92 -13.72 -15.65
CA ASP A 27 -11.38 -13.02 -14.45
C ASP A 27 -10.23 -12.99 -13.44
N SER A 28 -9.72 -11.79 -13.14
CA SER A 28 -8.60 -11.54 -12.23
C SER A 28 -9.12 -11.06 -10.88
N ASP A 29 -10.04 -11.83 -10.29
CA ASP A 29 -10.61 -11.55 -8.96
C ASP A 29 -10.08 -12.51 -7.86
N ASP A 30 -8.97 -13.21 -8.11
CA ASP A 30 -8.21 -13.92 -7.08
C ASP A 30 -6.89 -13.19 -6.82
N ASP A 31 -6.95 -12.08 -6.09
CA ASP A 31 -5.78 -11.51 -5.42
C ASP A 31 -5.43 -12.39 -4.21
N ASP A 32 -4.91 -13.59 -4.47
CA ASP A 32 -4.00 -14.21 -3.51
C ASP A 32 -2.81 -13.25 -3.42
N VAL A 33 -2.65 -12.59 -2.27
CA VAL A 33 -1.41 -11.89 -1.91
C VAL A 33 -0.35 -12.97 -1.79
N ASP A 34 0.20 -13.36 -2.94
CA ASP A 34 1.28 -14.32 -3.05
C ASP A 34 2.51 -13.54 -2.56
N ASP A 35 2.73 -13.56 -1.24
CA ASP A 35 3.93 -13.03 -0.57
C ASP A 35 5.23 -13.55 -1.22
N ASN A 36 5.09 -14.59 -2.06
CA ASN A 36 6.11 -15.28 -2.79
C ASN A 36 6.27 -14.82 -4.26
N TYR A 37 5.55 -13.79 -4.74
CA TYR A 37 5.64 -13.33 -6.13
C TYR A 37 7.07 -12.98 -6.54
N LEU A 38 7.79 -12.24 -5.68
CA LEU A 38 9.18 -11.86 -5.95
C LEU A 38 10.12 -13.07 -5.96
N GLU A 39 9.88 -14.07 -5.12
CA GLU A 39 10.68 -15.30 -5.10
C GLU A 39 10.39 -16.15 -6.35
N LYS A 40 9.13 -16.22 -6.78
CA LYS A 40 8.69 -16.90 -8.00
C LYS A 40 9.26 -16.24 -9.26
N VAL A 41 9.30 -14.92 -9.31
CA VAL A 41 9.94 -14.17 -10.41
C VAL A 41 11.45 -14.41 -10.40
N LYS A 42 12.09 -14.35 -9.23
CA LYS A 42 13.53 -14.63 -9.08
C LYS A 42 13.86 -16.05 -9.54
N ASP A 43 13.12 -17.05 -9.08
CA ASP A 43 13.34 -18.45 -9.43
C ASP A 43 13.03 -18.72 -10.90
N GLY A 44 12.00 -18.06 -11.45
CA GLY A 44 11.70 -18.02 -12.88
C GLY A 44 12.89 -17.52 -13.69
N CYS A 45 13.41 -16.33 -13.38
CA CYS A 45 14.57 -15.75 -14.07
C CYS A 45 15.84 -16.62 -13.94
N ILE A 46 16.09 -17.22 -12.77
CA ILE A 46 17.24 -18.11 -12.57
C ILE A 46 17.09 -19.38 -13.41
N SER A 47 15.89 -19.95 -13.47
CA SER A 47 15.61 -21.15 -14.25
C SER A 47 15.71 -20.90 -15.76
N GLU A 48 15.21 -19.76 -16.23
CA GLU A 48 15.37 -19.32 -17.62
C GLU A 48 16.85 -19.13 -17.96
N TYR A 49 17.62 -18.48 -17.09
CA TYR A 49 19.06 -18.29 -17.28
C TYR A 49 19.86 -19.60 -17.27
N GLN A 50 19.48 -20.57 -16.43
CA GLN A 50 20.11 -21.89 -16.39
C GLN A 50 19.72 -22.78 -17.58
N SER A 51 18.53 -22.55 -18.16
CA SER A 51 18.01 -23.32 -19.30
C SER A 51 18.37 -22.72 -20.67
N ALA A 52 18.69 -21.43 -20.71
CA ALA A 52 19.12 -20.75 -21.93
C ALA A 52 20.52 -21.24 -22.30
N GLU A 53 20.65 -21.86 -23.48
CA GLU A 53 21.96 -22.03 -24.08
C GLU A 53 22.64 -20.65 -24.20
N GLU A 54 23.88 -20.54 -23.74
CA GLU A 54 24.69 -19.30 -23.71
C GLU A 54 24.62 -18.50 -25.03
N ARG A 55 24.45 -19.20 -26.16
CA ARG A 55 24.30 -18.63 -27.50
C ARG A 55 23.01 -17.85 -27.74
N GLU A 56 21.90 -18.20 -27.08
CA GLU A 56 20.63 -17.49 -27.22
C GLU A 56 20.63 -16.20 -26.40
N LEU A 57 21.29 -16.20 -25.23
CA LEU A 57 21.56 -14.98 -24.45
C LEU A 57 22.45 -14.01 -25.25
N ASP A 58 23.53 -14.51 -25.86
CA ASP A 58 24.42 -13.71 -26.72
C ASP A 58 23.67 -13.09 -27.91
N ARG A 59 22.76 -13.85 -28.52
CA ARG A 59 21.92 -13.38 -29.64
C ARG A 59 20.98 -12.25 -29.22
N GLN A 60 20.35 -12.35 -28.05
CA GLN A 60 19.46 -11.32 -27.53
C GLN A 60 20.21 -10.05 -27.14
N LEU A 61 21.37 -10.17 -26.50
CA LEU A 61 22.22 -9.03 -26.15
C LEU A 61 22.72 -8.30 -27.41
N THR A 62 23.14 -9.06 -28.42
CA THR A 62 23.55 -8.51 -29.72
C THR A 62 22.40 -7.76 -30.42
N LEU A 63 21.16 -8.28 -30.33
CA LEU A 63 19.96 -7.62 -30.88
C LEU A 63 19.63 -6.30 -30.17
N LEU A 64 19.94 -6.19 -28.88
CA LEU A 64 19.80 -4.97 -28.10
C LEU A 64 20.96 -3.98 -28.29
N GLY A 65 21.95 -4.34 -29.13
CA GLY A 65 23.13 -3.51 -29.42
C GLY A 65 24.19 -3.54 -28.31
N ILE A 66 24.09 -4.50 -27.40
CA ILE A 66 24.91 -4.64 -26.20
C ILE A 66 25.90 -5.79 -26.47
N GLY A 67 27.17 -5.46 -26.70
CA GLY A 67 28.22 -6.44 -26.93
C GLY A 67 28.54 -7.27 -25.67
N THR A 68 29.12 -8.46 -25.86
CA THR A 68 29.50 -9.38 -24.76
C THR A 68 30.76 -8.94 -24.01
N ASP A 69 31.41 -7.87 -24.45
CA ASP A 69 32.60 -7.31 -23.83
C ASP A 69 32.24 -6.35 -22.69
N ASN A 70 32.76 -6.63 -21.50
CA ASN A 70 32.53 -5.83 -20.28
C ASN A 70 32.78 -4.32 -20.46
N GLY A 71 33.67 -3.95 -21.39
CA GLY A 71 33.96 -2.55 -21.73
C GLY A 71 32.83 -1.86 -22.49
N SER A 72 32.17 -2.56 -23.40
CA SER A 72 31.01 -2.05 -24.15
C SER A 72 29.81 -1.84 -23.24
N LEU A 73 29.56 -2.76 -22.31
CA LEU A 73 28.52 -2.65 -21.27
C LEU A 73 28.70 -1.39 -20.40
N LEU A 74 29.93 -1.15 -19.95
CA LEU A 74 30.24 0.02 -19.14
C LEU A 74 30.11 1.33 -19.93
N SER A 75 30.36 1.29 -21.24
CA SER A 75 30.28 2.48 -22.10
C SER A 75 28.85 2.94 -22.37
N SER A 76 27.90 2.00 -22.41
CA SER A 76 26.47 2.27 -22.65
C SER A 76 25.75 2.87 -21.44
N LEU A 77 26.32 2.77 -20.24
CA LEU A 77 25.70 3.29 -19.01
C LEU A 77 25.91 4.79 -18.85
N THR A 78 24.86 5.49 -18.40
CA THR A 78 24.93 6.90 -18.04
C THR A 78 25.78 7.11 -16.78
N ASP A 79 26.34 8.31 -16.60
CA ASP A 79 27.20 8.61 -15.45
C ASP A 79 26.46 8.51 -14.09
N GLN A 80 25.13 8.63 -14.10
CA GLN A 80 24.30 8.44 -12.91
C GLN A 80 24.20 6.95 -12.54
N GLU A 81 23.96 6.08 -13.52
CA GLU A 81 23.90 4.63 -13.33
C GLU A 81 25.26 4.09 -12.88
N LYS A 82 26.36 4.58 -13.45
CA LYS A 82 27.72 4.22 -13.00
C LYS A 82 27.92 4.51 -11.51
N LYS A 83 27.49 5.70 -11.05
CA LYS A 83 27.61 6.10 -9.63
C LYS A 83 26.72 5.26 -8.71
N THR A 84 25.52 4.87 -9.14
CA THR A 84 24.66 4.01 -8.34
C THR A 84 25.22 2.59 -8.23
N PHE A 85 25.79 2.05 -9.31
CA PHE A 85 26.46 0.75 -9.30
C PHE A 85 27.70 0.74 -8.40
N THR A 86 28.54 1.79 -8.46
CA THR A 86 29.70 1.87 -7.55
C THR A 86 29.28 1.98 -6.09
N LEU A 87 28.26 2.80 -5.78
CA LEU A 87 27.72 2.91 -4.42
C LEU A 87 27.11 1.61 -3.93
N PHE A 88 26.48 0.84 -4.82
CA PHE A 88 25.94 -0.48 -4.49
C PHE A 88 27.05 -1.49 -4.21
N TYR A 89 28.10 -1.50 -5.05
CA TYR A 89 29.27 -2.34 -4.85
C TYR A 89 30.00 -2.04 -3.54
N ASP A 90 30.18 -0.76 -3.21
CA ASP A 90 30.77 -0.32 -1.93
C ASP A 90 29.92 -0.74 -0.73
N LYS A 91 28.59 -0.77 -0.87
CA LYS A 91 27.69 -1.30 0.19
C LYS A 91 27.82 -2.80 0.38
N LEU A 92 28.04 -3.57 -0.69
CA LEU A 92 28.28 -5.01 -0.59
C LEU A 92 29.62 -5.29 0.12
N LEU A 93 30.68 -4.58 -0.25
CA LEU A 93 31.97 -4.66 0.45
C LEU A 93 31.84 -4.25 1.93
N ALA A 94 31.04 -3.24 2.23
CA ALA A 94 30.78 -2.82 3.61
C ALA A 94 29.99 -3.89 4.40
N GLN A 95 29.06 -4.61 3.77
CA GLN A 95 28.36 -5.74 4.40
C GLN A 95 29.30 -6.91 4.66
N GLU A 96 30.23 -7.21 3.74
CA GLU A 96 31.27 -8.20 3.97
C GLU A 96 32.21 -7.78 5.11
N ALA A 97 32.59 -6.50 5.19
CA ALA A 97 33.45 -5.97 6.26
C ALA A 97 32.77 -5.92 7.65
N VAL A 98 31.44 -5.79 7.71
CA VAL A 98 30.68 -5.85 8.98
C VAL A 98 30.56 -7.29 9.49
N SER A 99 30.77 -8.29 8.65
CA SER A 99 30.72 -9.69 9.06
C SER A 99 31.99 -10.22 9.73
N VAL A 100 33.12 -9.47 9.75
CA VAL A 100 34.28 -9.81 10.58
C VAL A 100 35.08 -8.57 10.99
N PRO A 101 35.08 -8.20 12.29
CA PRO A 101 36.33 -7.72 12.87
C PRO A 101 36.65 -8.28 14.26
N ASN A 102 37.91 -8.69 14.40
CA ASN A 102 38.76 -8.66 15.60
C ASN A 102 38.57 -9.74 16.70
N TYR A 103 39.34 -10.83 16.58
CA TYR A 103 40.04 -11.41 17.74
C TYR A 103 41.54 -11.49 17.44
N SER A 104 42.28 -10.48 17.90
CA SER A 104 43.74 -10.52 17.92
C SER A 104 44.21 -11.13 19.24
N LYS A 105 45.28 -11.94 19.15
CA LYS A 105 46.07 -12.56 20.24
C LYS A 105 45.40 -13.69 21.03
N SER A 106 45.48 -14.89 20.47
CA SER A 106 46.22 -16.03 21.05
C SER A 106 45.65 -17.31 20.45
N PHE A 107 46.32 -17.90 19.46
CA PHE A 107 46.29 -19.35 19.27
C PHE A 107 47.40 -19.79 18.32
N LYS A 108 48.66 -19.56 18.75
CA LYS A 108 49.83 -20.24 18.19
C LYS A 108 49.89 -21.73 18.60
N GLU A 109 48.75 -22.36 18.92
CA GLU A 109 48.67 -23.78 19.30
C GLU A 109 47.65 -24.60 18.48
N LEU A 110 47.06 -24.06 17.41
CA LEU A 110 46.19 -24.83 16.50
C LEU A 110 46.74 -24.96 15.07
N CYS A 111 48.06 -24.86 14.90
CA CYS A 111 48.73 -25.00 13.60
C CYS A 111 49.55 -26.31 13.50
N LEU A 112 49.33 -27.28 14.39
CA LEU A 112 50.05 -28.57 14.37
C LEU A 112 49.14 -29.80 14.26
N THR A 113 47.83 -29.62 14.17
CA THR A 113 46.87 -30.74 14.08
C THR A 113 46.14 -30.83 12.74
N VAL A 114 46.30 -29.86 11.83
CA VAL A 114 45.59 -29.87 10.54
C VAL A 114 46.38 -30.62 9.44
N GLU A 115 47.69 -30.79 9.57
CA GLU A 115 48.47 -31.62 8.63
C GLU A 115 48.46 -33.14 8.95
N LEU A 116 47.96 -33.56 10.12
CA LEU A 116 47.84 -34.99 10.45
C LEU A 116 46.50 -35.61 10.04
N ILE A 117 45.45 -34.79 9.86
CA ILE A 117 44.07 -35.29 9.64
C ILE A 117 43.77 -35.53 8.15
N MET A 118 44.50 -34.91 7.23
CA MET A 118 44.33 -35.17 5.79
C MET A 118 44.90 -36.51 5.31
N VAL A 119 45.68 -37.24 6.12
CA VAL A 119 46.28 -38.52 5.72
C VAL A 119 45.41 -39.74 6.10
N ILE A 120 44.40 -39.60 6.97
CA ILE A 120 43.64 -40.76 7.51
C ILE A 120 42.25 -40.93 6.88
N THR A 121 41.72 -39.97 6.11
CA THR A 121 40.37 -40.11 5.49
C THR A 121 40.40 -40.48 4.01
N LEU A 122 41.56 -40.78 3.45
CA LEU A 122 41.71 -41.32 2.08
C LEU A 122 42.00 -42.82 2.15
N LEU A 123 41.02 -43.61 2.63
CA LEU A 123 40.85 -45.04 2.33
C LEU A 123 39.61 -45.57 3.08
N GLY A 124 38.59 -46.00 2.32
CA GLY A 124 37.72 -47.10 2.75
C GLY A 124 36.36 -46.73 3.37
N SER A 125 35.41 -46.39 2.50
CA SER A 125 34.04 -46.92 2.42
C SER A 125 33.31 -47.35 3.72
N CYS A 126 32.18 -46.71 4.03
CA CYS A 126 30.91 -47.37 4.43
C CYS A 126 29.79 -46.33 4.66
N LYS A 127 28.71 -46.37 3.88
CA LYS A 127 27.41 -45.77 4.22
C LYS A 127 26.32 -46.84 4.09
N LEU A 128 25.81 -47.30 5.23
CA LEU A 128 24.53 -48.02 5.38
C LEU A 128 23.60 -47.11 6.20
N PHE A 129 22.38 -46.83 5.71
CA PHE A 129 21.09 -47.36 6.21
C PHE A 129 20.69 -46.82 7.61
N LEU A 130 19.46 -46.41 7.94
CA LEU A 130 18.14 -46.28 7.30
C LEU A 130 17.23 -45.39 8.19
N ARG A 131 16.19 -44.81 7.57
CA ARG A 131 14.79 -44.49 8.00
C ARG A 131 14.33 -45.03 9.40
N GLN A 132 13.41 -44.46 10.19
CA GLN A 132 12.25 -43.56 9.98
C GLN A 132 11.56 -43.15 11.33
N THR A 133 10.63 -42.17 11.28
CA THR A 133 9.51 -41.82 12.23
C THR A 133 9.86 -41.15 13.57
N SER A 134 9.02 -40.37 14.28
CA SER A 134 7.85 -39.49 14.04
C SER A 134 7.54 -38.72 15.36
N THR A 135 6.95 -37.52 15.24
CA THR A 135 6.05 -36.80 16.20
C THR A 135 6.51 -36.24 17.57
N VAL A 136 6.43 -34.89 17.64
CA VAL A 136 5.70 -34.01 18.59
C VAL A 136 6.35 -33.60 19.94
N GLU A 137 6.32 -32.26 20.14
CA GLU A 137 6.41 -31.49 21.39
C GLU A 137 7.76 -31.38 22.11
N SER A 138 8.48 -30.29 21.82
CA SER A 138 8.81 -29.23 22.80
C SER A 138 10.01 -28.42 22.31
N CYS A 139 9.76 -27.27 21.71
CA CYS A 139 10.69 -26.13 21.72
C CYS A 139 9.90 -24.83 21.51
N LYS A 140 9.06 -24.51 22.52
CA LYS A 140 8.96 -23.13 22.98
C LYS A 140 10.37 -22.72 23.41
N LEU A 141 10.80 -21.51 23.04
CA LEU A 141 12.18 -20.97 23.12
C LEU A 141 12.99 -21.41 21.89
N LEU A 142 12.95 -20.71 20.76
CA LEU A 142 13.68 -19.45 20.56
C LEU A 142 13.16 -18.76 19.27
N PHE A 143 12.01 -18.10 19.34
CA PHE A 143 11.67 -17.04 18.39
C PHE A 143 11.05 -15.89 19.17
N LYS A 144 11.88 -15.21 19.96
CA LYS A 144 11.65 -13.84 20.40
C LYS A 144 12.60 -12.97 19.59
N GLN A 145 12.01 -11.97 18.91
CA GLN A 145 12.64 -10.90 18.13
C GLN A 145 13.09 -11.37 16.73
N ALA A 146 12.65 -10.82 15.61
CA ALA A 146 12.29 -9.43 15.35
C ALA A 146 11.19 -9.30 14.28
N SER A 147 9.94 -9.11 14.70
CA SER A 147 9.03 -8.26 13.93
C SER A 147 9.42 -6.82 14.26
N GLY A 148 10.43 -6.32 13.57
CA GLY A 148 10.80 -4.90 13.63
C GLY A 148 9.67 -4.09 13.02
N ALA A 149 8.60 -3.83 13.78
CA ALA A 149 7.82 -2.64 13.58
C ALA A 149 8.83 -1.50 13.68
N VAL A 150 9.23 -0.96 12.53
CA VAL A 150 10.08 0.23 12.46
C VAL A 150 9.29 1.31 13.18
N LYS A 151 9.52 1.45 14.48
CA LYS A 151 9.17 2.67 15.20
C LYS A 151 10.04 3.72 14.55
N ALA A 152 9.43 4.51 13.68
CA ALA A 152 10.03 5.74 13.19
C ALA A 152 10.31 6.60 14.42
N GLU A 153 11.56 6.62 14.87
CA GLU A 153 12.00 7.59 15.84
C GLU A 153 12.02 8.95 15.14
N ILE A 154 11.31 9.92 15.73
CA ILE A 154 11.22 11.28 15.21
C ILE A 154 12.57 11.94 15.51
N VAL A 155 13.43 12.02 14.49
CA VAL A 155 14.81 12.51 14.58
C VAL A 155 14.91 14.01 14.97
N ASP A 156 13.80 14.76 14.98
CA ASP A 156 13.80 16.22 15.26
C ASP A 156 12.55 16.71 16.01
N THR A 157 12.40 16.38 17.30
CA THR A 157 11.27 16.85 18.13
C THR A 157 11.13 18.38 18.16
N HIS A 158 12.25 19.10 18.25
CA HIS A 158 12.26 20.57 18.29
C HIS A 158 11.77 21.26 17.01
N LYS A 159 11.83 20.58 15.86
CA LYS A 159 11.27 21.13 14.60
C LYS A 159 9.75 20.93 14.57
N VAL A 160 9.27 19.81 15.10
CA VAL A 160 7.83 19.50 15.18
C VAL A 160 7.11 20.50 16.09
N GLU A 161 7.64 20.77 17.29
CA GLU A 161 7.06 21.74 18.23
C GLU A 161 6.90 23.13 17.57
N LYS A 162 7.94 23.63 16.90
CA LYS A 162 7.89 24.92 16.18
C LYS A 162 6.83 24.95 15.08
N VAL A 163 6.67 23.85 14.34
CA VAL A 163 5.64 23.75 13.30
C VAL A 163 4.25 23.72 13.91
N VAL A 164 4.05 22.98 14.99
CA VAL A 164 2.77 22.93 15.72
C VAL A 164 2.39 24.31 16.24
N ASP A 165 3.34 25.05 16.83
CA ASP A 165 3.13 26.41 17.29
C ASP A 165 2.76 27.36 16.14
N ALA A 166 3.42 27.25 14.98
CA ALA A 166 3.11 28.05 13.80
C ALA A 166 1.72 27.73 13.24
N VAL A 167 1.35 26.46 13.17
CA VAL A 167 -0.02 26.04 12.79
C VAL A 167 -1.03 26.60 13.76
N GLU A 168 -0.73 26.62 15.05
CA GLU A 168 -1.61 27.17 16.08
C GLU A 168 -1.87 28.67 15.91
N GLN A 169 -0.83 29.42 15.56
CA GLN A 169 -0.97 30.84 15.27
C GLN A 169 -1.85 31.10 14.04
N GLU A 170 -1.80 30.22 13.03
CA GLU A 170 -2.60 30.36 11.81
C GLU A 170 -4.09 30.15 12.06
N TRP A 171 -4.50 29.06 12.72
CA TRP A 171 -5.94 28.80 12.89
C TRP A 171 -6.62 29.66 13.96
N LYS A 172 -5.86 30.29 14.87
CA LYS A 172 -6.37 31.31 15.79
C LYS A 172 -6.75 32.63 15.11
N GLN A 173 -6.26 32.88 13.89
CA GLN A 173 -6.60 34.09 13.16
C GLN A 173 -8.08 34.05 12.76
N LYS A 174 -8.84 35.08 13.14
CA LYS A 174 -10.31 35.16 12.93
C LYS A 174 -10.77 35.13 11.46
N ASN A 175 -9.86 35.33 10.50
CA ASN A 175 -10.19 35.50 9.08
C ASN A 175 -9.84 34.27 8.24
N VAL A 176 -9.53 33.13 8.85
CA VAL A 176 -9.11 31.93 8.12
C VAL A 176 -10.31 31.06 7.80
N ARG A 177 -10.58 30.89 6.50
CA ARG A 177 -11.56 29.91 6.01
C ARG A 177 -10.98 28.51 6.14
N LEU A 178 -11.64 27.67 6.92
CA LEU A 178 -11.28 26.27 7.08
C LEU A 178 -12.04 25.38 6.08
N PHE A 179 -11.44 24.26 5.75
CA PHE A 179 -12.09 23.15 5.07
C PHE A 179 -11.89 21.87 5.88
N ALA A 180 -12.81 20.94 5.74
CA ALA A 180 -12.73 19.63 6.35
C ALA A 180 -13.05 18.54 5.31
N VAL A 181 -12.55 17.34 5.56
CA VAL A 181 -12.94 16.12 4.84
C VAL A 181 -13.70 15.26 5.82
N VAL A 182 -14.99 15.07 5.57
CA VAL A 182 -15.91 14.33 6.44
C VAL A 182 -16.36 13.05 5.76
N TYR A 183 -16.48 11.98 6.53
CA TYR A 183 -17.00 10.70 6.06
C TYR A 183 -18.44 10.50 6.53
N ILE A 184 -19.39 10.51 5.58
CA ILE A 184 -20.83 10.38 5.83
C ILE A 184 -21.40 9.42 4.81
N ASP A 185 -22.28 8.51 5.23
CA ASP A 185 -22.99 7.58 4.35
C ASP A 185 -22.07 6.88 3.32
N LYS A 186 -21.00 6.28 3.84
CA LYS A 186 -19.98 5.54 3.06
C LYS A 186 -19.19 6.36 2.04
N ARG A 187 -19.35 7.69 2.02
CA ARG A 187 -18.67 8.60 1.08
C ARG A 187 -17.90 9.69 1.83
N GLN A 188 -16.82 10.16 1.21
CA GLN A 188 -16.04 11.30 1.69
C GLN A 188 -16.51 12.58 1.01
N PHE A 189 -16.66 13.65 1.79
CA PHE A 189 -17.03 14.97 1.33
C PHE A 189 -15.98 15.99 1.77
N ARG A 190 -15.41 16.72 0.81
CA ARG A 190 -14.63 17.92 1.08
C ARG A 190 -15.60 19.08 1.25
N VAL A 191 -15.62 19.69 2.42
CA VAL A 191 -16.62 20.69 2.82
C VAL A 191 -15.94 21.92 3.41
N SER A 192 -16.57 23.07 3.21
CA SER A 192 -16.25 24.33 3.85
C SER A 192 -17.45 24.83 4.64
N GLU A 193 -17.26 25.90 5.40
CA GLU A 193 -18.37 26.61 6.04
C GLU A 193 -19.41 27.08 5.02
N ASN A 194 -20.69 26.94 5.35
CA ASN A 194 -21.86 27.27 4.52
C ASN A 194 -22.07 26.42 3.26
N ASP A 195 -21.30 25.34 3.06
CA ASP A 195 -21.52 24.43 1.94
C ASP A 195 -22.75 23.53 2.18
N LEU A 196 -23.36 23.08 1.08
CA LEU A 196 -24.47 22.12 1.08
C LEU A 196 -23.97 20.73 0.70
N ILE A 197 -24.41 19.72 1.43
CA ILE A 197 -24.13 18.30 1.16
C ILE A 197 -25.46 17.62 0.88
N VAL A 198 -25.51 16.85 -0.21
CA VAL A 198 -26.64 15.97 -0.50
C VAL A 198 -26.29 14.58 -0.03
N LEU A 199 -27.05 14.09 0.95
CA LEU A 199 -27.04 12.69 1.36
C LEU A 199 -28.10 11.93 0.58
N TYR A 200 -27.73 10.72 0.18
CA TYR A 200 -28.69 9.76 -0.35
C TYR A 200 -29.32 9.00 0.82
N ASP A 201 -30.49 8.43 0.56
CA ASP A 201 -31.28 7.67 1.51
C ASP A 201 -31.96 8.52 2.60
N ASN A 202 -32.90 7.86 3.29
CA ASN A 202 -33.68 8.46 4.35
C ASN A 202 -32.90 8.43 5.66
N VAL A 203 -32.38 9.59 6.07
CA VAL A 203 -31.78 9.75 7.38
C VAL A 203 -32.88 10.07 8.40
N PRO A 204 -32.96 9.40 9.55
CA PRO A 204 -34.00 9.63 10.56
C PRO A 204 -33.75 10.93 11.37
N LEU A 205 -33.70 12.07 10.68
CA LEU A 205 -33.54 13.42 11.23
C LEU A 205 -34.68 14.31 10.73
N ASP A 206 -35.11 15.29 11.51
CA ASP A 206 -36.12 16.24 11.05
C ASP A 206 -35.48 17.49 10.45
N VAL A 207 -36.26 18.21 9.63
CA VAL A 207 -35.80 19.46 9.03
C VAL A 207 -35.58 20.51 10.14
N GLY A 208 -34.40 21.11 10.16
CA GLY A 208 -33.97 22.05 11.20
C GLY A 208 -33.07 21.43 12.28
N ASP A 209 -32.91 20.11 12.31
CA ASP A 209 -32.05 19.45 13.29
C ASP A 209 -30.59 19.86 13.12
N LYS A 210 -29.92 20.10 14.26
CA LYS A 210 -28.49 20.39 14.34
C LYS A 210 -27.74 19.11 14.65
N ILE A 211 -26.86 18.70 13.75
CA ILE A 211 -26.06 17.50 13.88
C ILE A 211 -24.58 17.84 14.02
N LYS A 212 -23.86 17.03 14.79
CA LYS A 212 -22.42 17.08 14.91
C LYS A 212 -21.83 15.91 14.11
N LEU A 213 -20.92 16.22 13.20
CA LEU A 213 -20.26 15.23 12.37
C LEU A 213 -18.95 14.79 13.05
N GLU A 214 -18.93 13.55 13.54
CA GLU A 214 -17.79 13.03 14.31
C GLU A 214 -16.67 12.47 13.43
N LYS A 215 -17.02 11.86 12.29
CA LYS A 215 -16.06 11.18 11.41
C LYS A 215 -15.36 12.17 10.48
N VAL A 216 -14.40 12.90 11.02
CA VAL A 216 -13.55 13.83 10.27
C VAL A 216 -12.19 13.19 9.99
N LEU A 217 -11.78 13.18 8.73
CA LEU A 217 -10.53 12.59 8.25
C LEU A 217 -9.40 13.62 8.21
N ALA A 218 -9.72 14.83 7.76
CA ALA A 218 -8.75 15.91 7.61
C ALA A 218 -9.42 17.27 7.86
N VAL A 219 -8.63 18.23 8.33
CA VAL A 219 -9.00 19.65 8.43
C VAL A 219 -7.84 20.50 7.93
N GLY A 220 -8.11 21.57 7.21
CA GLY A 220 -7.06 22.46 6.77
C GLY A 220 -7.50 23.89 6.58
N GLY A 221 -6.51 24.77 6.57
CA GLY A 221 -6.64 26.15 6.13
C GLY A 221 -5.80 26.37 4.87
N LYS A 222 -5.51 27.64 4.58
CA LYS A 222 -4.67 28.01 3.43
C LYS A 222 -3.23 27.51 3.56
N ASN A 223 -2.67 27.56 4.76
CA ASN A 223 -1.24 27.37 5.03
C ASN A 223 -0.94 26.08 5.83
N PHE A 224 -1.96 25.35 6.29
CA PHE A 224 -1.78 24.15 7.10
C PHE A 224 -2.85 23.11 6.82
N THR A 225 -2.53 21.85 7.08
CA THR A 225 -3.46 20.72 7.04
C THR A 225 -3.16 19.75 8.18
N LEU A 226 -4.21 19.24 8.80
CA LEU A 226 -4.22 18.23 9.85
C LEU A 226 -4.87 16.98 9.27
N PHE A 227 -4.16 15.86 9.32
CA PHE A 227 -4.64 14.57 8.88
C PHE A 227 -4.79 13.62 10.07
N GLY A 228 -5.91 12.92 10.13
CA GLY A 228 -6.15 11.85 11.07
C GLY A 228 -5.39 10.56 10.72
N ARG A 229 -5.29 9.65 11.70
CA ARG A 229 -4.75 8.30 11.51
C ARG A 229 -5.70 7.26 12.09
N PRO A 230 -6.72 6.79 11.35
CA PRO A 230 -7.26 7.36 10.10
C PRO A 230 -8.21 8.54 10.31
N LEU A 231 -8.83 8.65 11.50
CA LEU A 231 -9.74 9.73 11.88
C LEU A 231 -9.03 10.71 12.80
N ILE A 232 -9.48 11.96 12.80
CA ILE A 232 -9.12 12.94 13.82
C ILE A 232 -9.97 12.67 15.07
N HIS A 233 -9.35 12.70 16.24
CA HIS A 233 -10.05 12.46 17.49
C HIS A 233 -11.09 13.56 17.77
N SER A 234 -12.30 13.18 18.17
CA SER A 234 -13.28 14.12 18.70
C SER A 234 -13.04 14.27 20.21
N PRO A 235 -12.98 15.49 20.78
CA PRO A 235 -13.55 16.74 20.28
C PRO A 235 -12.55 17.72 19.64
N THR A 236 -11.30 17.32 19.34
CA THR A 236 -10.27 18.22 18.78
C THR A 236 -10.75 18.98 17.55
N VAL A 237 -11.60 18.35 16.73
CA VAL A 237 -12.32 19.00 15.63
C VAL A 237 -13.81 18.72 15.77
N THR A 238 -14.62 19.75 15.57
CA THR A 238 -16.08 19.62 15.46
C THR A 238 -16.59 20.28 14.20
N VAL A 239 -17.33 19.53 13.40
CA VAL A 239 -18.07 20.06 12.24
C VAL A 239 -19.55 20.01 12.55
N ASN A 240 -20.19 21.17 12.62
CA ASN A 240 -21.61 21.28 12.90
C ASN A 240 -22.38 21.48 11.60
N ALA A 241 -23.46 20.75 11.43
CA ALA A 241 -24.34 20.86 10.26
C ALA A 241 -25.81 20.94 10.67
N THR A 242 -26.65 21.45 9.78
CA THR A 242 -28.10 21.52 9.95
C THR A 242 -28.80 20.85 8.79
N VAL A 243 -29.88 20.15 9.07
CA VAL A 243 -30.77 19.61 8.02
C VAL A 243 -31.59 20.76 7.45
N VAL A 244 -31.40 21.06 6.17
CA VAL A 244 -32.10 22.15 5.49
C VAL A 244 -33.41 21.67 4.89
N GLU A 245 -33.36 20.55 4.17
CA GLU A 245 -34.53 19.99 3.51
C GLU A 245 -34.41 18.49 3.32
N LYS A 246 -35.57 17.85 3.22
CA LYS A 246 -35.72 16.47 2.77
C LYS A 246 -36.52 16.50 1.48
N THR A 247 -35.88 16.07 0.40
CA THR A 247 -36.45 16.11 -0.94
C THR A 247 -36.28 14.77 -1.63
N THR A 248 -36.97 14.59 -2.75
CA THR A 248 -36.93 13.37 -3.54
C THR A 248 -36.22 13.67 -4.85
N SER A 249 -35.29 12.82 -5.25
CA SER A 249 -34.50 13.00 -6.47
C SER A 249 -35.39 13.03 -7.70
N TYR A 250 -34.94 13.70 -8.76
CA TYR A 250 -35.60 13.61 -10.05
C TYR A 250 -35.77 12.12 -10.46
N PRO A 251 -36.97 11.70 -10.91
CA PRO A 251 -37.22 10.31 -11.27
C PRO A 251 -36.31 9.88 -12.42
N GLN A 252 -35.52 8.86 -12.19
CA GLN A 252 -34.66 8.23 -13.18
C GLN A 252 -35.37 7.05 -13.81
N LEU A 253 -35.25 6.92 -15.13
CA LEU A 253 -35.83 5.82 -15.88
C LEU A 253 -34.89 4.60 -15.87
N ARG A 254 -35.29 3.52 -15.21
CA ARG A 254 -34.65 2.20 -15.38
C ARG A 254 -35.39 1.43 -16.46
N TYR A 255 -34.83 1.47 -17.67
CA TYR A 255 -35.34 0.71 -18.80
C TYR A 255 -34.47 -0.52 -19.06
N LEU A 256 -35.10 -1.70 -19.10
CA LEU A 256 -34.46 -2.96 -19.45
C LEU A 256 -35.16 -3.54 -20.68
N MET A 257 -34.37 -3.82 -21.71
CA MET A 257 -34.83 -4.50 -22.92
C MET A 257 -33.91 -5.67 -23.23
N ILE A 258 -34.49 -6.86 -23.33
CA ILE A 258 -33.76 -8.06 -23.75
C ILE A 258 -34.18 -8.39 -25.18
N ASN A 259 -33.21 -8.35 -26.09
CA ASN A 259 -33.41 -8.66 -27.50
C ASN A 259 -33.85 -10.11 -27.68
N HIS A 260 -34.76 -10.37 -28.63
CA HIS A 260 -35.29 -11.69 -28.97
C HIS A 260 -36.03 -12.45 -27.84
N ALA A 261 -36.01 -11.95 -26.61
CA ALA A 261 -36.78 -12.49 -25.49
C ALA A 261 -38.13 -11.77 -25.26
N LYS A 262 -38.43 -10.72 -26.05
CA LYS A 262 -39.63 -9.87 -25.90
C LYS A 262 -39.79 -9.28 -24.48
N VAL A 263 -38.70 -9.18 -23.71
CA VAL A 263 -38.72 -8.56 -22.37
C VAL A 263 -38.44 -7.07 -22.53
N ARG A 264 -39.41 -6.25 -22.14
CA ARG A 264 -39.28 -4.79 -22.02
C ARG A 264 -39.87 -4.38 -20.69
N THR A 265 -39.04 -3.87 -19.79
CA THR A 265 -39.43 -3.43 -18.46
C THR A 265 -39.03 -1.98 -18.29
N LEU A 266 -40.00 -1.15 -17.94
CA LEU A 266 -39.82 0.26 -17.69
C LEU A 266 -40.17 0.52 -16.22
N HIS A 267 -39.23 1.09 -15.48
CA HIS A 267 -39.44 1.37 -14.06
C HIS A 267 -38.90 2.76 -13.70
N TRP A 268 -39.77 3.61 -13.17
CA TRP A 268 -39.40 4.93 -12.68
C TRP A 268 -38.83 4.78 -11.26
N MET A 269 -37.56 5.12 -11.11
CA MET A 269 -36.83 5.08 -9.85
C MET A 269 -36.66 6.48 -9.32
N SER A 270 -37.11 6.73 -8.10
CA SER A 270 -36.77 7.96 -7.39
C SER A 270 -36.20 7.61 -6.01
N ARG A 271 -35.25 8.42 -5.54
CA ARG A 271 -34.55 8.20 -4.28
C ARG A 271 -34.79 9.38 -3.36
N GLU A 272 -35.00 9.09 -2.09
CA GLU A 272 -35.06 10.12 -1.05
C GLU A 272 -33.66 10.70 -0.85
N THR A 273 -33.59 12.01 -0.64
CA THR A 273 -32.35 12.77 -0.46
C THR A 273 -32.51 13.76 0.67
N THR A 274 -31.49 13.87 1.51
CA THR A 274 -31.46 14.82 2.63
C THR A 274 -30.36 15.84 2.36
N ILE A 275 -30.70 17.12 2.43
CA ILE A 275 -29.73 18.21 2.24
C ILE A 275 -29.29 18.74 3.59
N LEU A 276 -27.98 18.69 3.83
CA LEU A 276 -27.33 19.24 4.99
C LEU A 276 -26.60 20.53 4.62
N ARG A 277 -26.62 21.52 5.52
CA ARG A 277 -25.78 22.71 5.45
C ARG A 277 -24.73 22.66 6.53
N ILE A 278 -23.46 22.86 6.16
CA ILE A 278 -22.38 23.01 7.13
C ILE A 278 -22.45 24.41 7.73
N ASN A 279 -22.56 24.51 9.05
CA ASN A 279 -22.63 25.79 9.75
C ASN A 279 -21.23 26.30 10.07
N ASP A 280 -20.48 25.51 10.84
CA ASP A 280 -19.18 25.89 11.36
C ASP A 280 -18.24 24.69 11.48
N ILE A 281 -16.95 24.95 11.26
CA ILE A 281 -15.85 24.02 11.46
C ILE A 281 -14.98 24.61 12.57
N LYS A 282 -14.96 23.96 13.74
CA LYS A 282 -14.19 24.41 14.91
C LYS A 282 -13.07 23.44 15.22
N ILE A 283 -11.96 23.99 15.70
CA ILE A 283 -10.78 23.26 16.18
C ILE A 283 -10.59 23.66 17.64
N ASP A 284 -10.60 22.69 18.55
CA ASP A 284 -10.43 22.87 19.99
C ASP A 284 -9.09 22.28 20.43
N ARG A 285 -8.26 23.09 21.10
CA ARG A 285 -6.89 22.71 21.51
C ARG A 285 -6.85 21.75 22.69
N GLU A 286 -7.85 21.75 23.58
CA GLU A 286 -7.76 21.10 24.89
C GLU A 286 -7.48 19.58 24.84
N ASN A 287 -7.63 18.95 23.66
CA ASN A 287 -7.48 17.52 23.48
C ASN A 287 -6.54 17.13 22.31
N MET A 288 -5.56 17.98 21.99
CA MET A 288 -4.56 17.70 20.94
C MET A 288 -3.25 17.13 21.50
#